data_AF-A0A0F9J025-F1
#
_entry.id   AF-A0A0F9J025-F1
#
_cell.length_a   1.000
_cell.length_b   1.000
_cell.length_c   1.000
_cell.angle_alpha   90.00
_cell.angle_beta   90.00
_cell.angle_gamma   90.00
#
_symmetry.space_group_name_H-M   'P 1'
#
loop_
_entity.id
_entity.type
_entity.pdbx_description
1 polymer ?
#
loop_
_entity_poly.entity_id
_entity_poly.type
_entity_poly.pdbx_seq_one_letter_code
_entity_poly.pdbx_strand_id
1 'polypeptide(L)' 'MFTDDVLKVIEPRFVSAQLAYAWYQSLPLPGFGGRTAMQLVAEDRTREVLEYLDAVDAGVYA' A
#
# COMPACT_ATOMS: atom_id res chain seq x y z
N MET A 1 1.33 -13.00 -9.52
CA MET A 1 0.71 -11.78 -10.12
C MET A 1 -0.14 -11.12 -9.04
N PHE A 2 0.49 -10.59 -7.99
CA PHE A 2 -0.18 -10.06 -6.78
C PHE A 2 -0.25 -8.52 -6.75
N THR A 3 0.45 -7.87 -7.67
CA THR A 3 0.58 -6.41 -7.75
C THR A 3 -0.72 -5.73 -8.20
N ASP A 4 -1.60 -6.44 -8.92
CA ASP A 4 -2.83 -5.90 -9.53
C ASP A 4 -3.92 -5.62 -8.47
N ASP A 5 -4.04 -6.47 -7.45
CA ASP A 5 -5.01 -6.31 -6.37
C ASP A 5 -4.73 -5.08 -5.51
N VAL A 6 -3.45 -4.82 -5.20
CA VAL A 6 -3.08 -3.64 -4.41
C VAL A 6 -3.35 -2.36 -5.18
N LEU A 7 -3.05 -2.33 -6.49
CA LEU A 7 -3.26 -1.15 -7.33
C LEU A 7 -4.74 -0.72 -7.39
N LYS A 8 -5.67 -1.68 -7.52
CA LYS A 8 -7.11 -1.39 -7.56
C LYS A 8 -7.65 -0.75 -6.28
N VAL A 9 -7.06 -1.11 -5.14
CA VAL A 9 -7.46 -0.59 -3.83
C VAL A 9 -6.94 0.83 -3.59
N ILE A 10 -5.77 1.15 -4.15
CA ILE A 10 -5.16 2.48 -4.01
C ILE A 10 -5.58 3.46 -5.11
N GLU A 11 -5.95 3.00 -6.30
CA GLU A 11 -6.41 3.86 -7.41
C GLU A 11 -7.46 4.92 -7.01
N PRO A 12 -8.54 4.62 -6.28
CA PRO A 12 -9.50 5.66 -5.86
C PRO A 12 -8.95 6.64 -4.81
N ARG A 13 -7.85 6.28 -4.11
CA ARG A 13 -7.19 7.13 -3.11
C ARG A 13 -6.16 8.07 -3.72
N PHE A 14 -5.71 7.79 -4.94
CA PHE A 14 -4.75 8.61 -5.67
C PHE A 14 -5.38 9.22 -6.91
N VAL A 15 -5.06 10.47 -7.19
CA VAL A 15 -5.58 11.19 -8.37
C VAL A 15 -5.16 10.50 -9.69
N SER A 16 -4.16 9.60 -9.66
CA SER A 16 -3.72 8.85 -10.84
C SER A 16 -2.99 7.55 -10.46
N ALA A 17 -3.08 6.53 -11.32
CA ALA A 17 -2.34 5.27 -11.18
C ALA A 17 -0.81 5.46 -11.09
N GLN A 18 -0.25 6.52 -11.70
CA GLN A 18 1.18 6.83 -11.54
C GLN A 18 1.54 7.30 -10.12
N LEU A 19 0.66 8.07 -9.48
CA LEU A 19 0.82 8.51 -8.09
C LEU A 19 0.67 7.31 -7.13
N ALA A 20 -0.28 6.43 -7.40
CA ALA A 20 -0.44 5.16 -6.70
C ALA A 20 0.83 4.29 -6.79
N TYR A 21 1.40 4.15 -8.00
CA TYR A 21 2.63 3.39 -8.20
C TYR A 21 3.85 4.06 -7.53
N ALA A 22 3.95 5.39 -7.61
CA ALA A 22 5.02 6.15 -6.95
C ALA A 22 4.96 5.97 -5.42
N TRP A 23 3.77 6.01 -4.82
CA TRP A 23 3.59 5.70 -3.40
C TRP A 23 3.97 4.25 -3.10
N TYR A 24 3.46 3.30 -3.87
CA TYR A 24 3.66 1.87 -3.68
C TYR A 24 5.15 1.48 -3.66
N GLN A 25 5.97 2.12 -4.50
CA GLN A 25 7.41 1.84 -4.57
C GLN A 25 8.27 2.71 -3.63
N SER A 26 7.90 3.97 -3.38
CA SER A 26 8.80 4.96 -2.76
C SER A 26 8.40 5.40 -1.36
N LEU A 27 7.18 5.09 -0.89
CA LEU A 27 6.73 5.52 0.43
C LEU A 27 6.79 4.37 1.44
N PRO A 28 7.65 4.49 2.48
CA PRO A 28 7.73 3.49 3.54
C PRO A 28 6.48 3.52 4.42
N LEU A 29 5.95 2.35 4.76
CA LEU A 29 4.78 2.24 5.61
C LEU A 29 5.15 2.42 7.10
N PRO A 30 4.49 3.36 7.82
CA PRO A 30 4.58 3.47 9.27
C PRO A 30 4.22 2.15 9.94
N GLY A 31 5.01 1.72 10.94
CA GLY A 31 4.80 0.44 11.64
C GLY A 31 5.41 -0.79 10.95
N PHE A 32 5.93 -0.67 9.72
CA PHE A 32 6.56 -1.77 8.97
C PHE A 32 8.09 -1.68 8.92
N GLY A 33 8.70 -0.94 9.84
CA GLY A 33 10.16 -0.81 9.94
C GLY A 33 10.79 -0.05 8.77
N GLY A 34 10.05 0.86 8.13
CA GLY A 34 10.53 1.64 6.99
C GLY A 34 10.47 0.90 5.65
N ARG A 35 9.76 -0.23 5.57
CA ARG A 35 9.56 -0.98 4.32
C ARG A 35 8.45 -0.39 3.48
N THR A 36 8.60 -0.43 2.16
CA THR A 36 7.56 0.05 1.23
C THR A 36 6.53 -1.04 0.96
N ALA A 37 5.35 -0.64 0.48
CA ALA A 37 4.29 -1.59 0.12
C ALA A 37 4.79 -2.62 -0.91
N MET A 38 5.63 -2.19 -1.88
CA MET A 38 6.27 -3.09 -2.84
C MET A 38 7.15 -4.15 -2.19
N GLN A 39 7.95 -3.78 -1.18
CA GLN A 39 8.80 -4.75 -0.46
C GLN A 39 7.96 -5.77 0.31
N LEU A 40 6.88 -5.31 0.96
CA LEU A 40 5.98 -6.20 1.70
C LEU A 40 5.27 -7.19 0.78
N VAL A 41 4.75 -6.72 -0.36
CA VAL A 41 4.14 -7.60 -1.37
C VAL A 41 5.15 -8.59 -1.95
N ALA A 42 6.40 -8.18 -2.17
CA ALA A 42 7.47 -9.08 -2.61
C ALA A 42 7.83 -10.15 -1.57
N GLU A 43 7.56 -9.90 -0.28
CA GLU A 43 7.76 -10.82 0.82
C GLU A 43 6.52 -11.68 1.15
N ASP A 44 5.54 -11.73 0.25
CA ASP A 44 4.24 -12.42 0.44
C ASP A 44 3.35 -11.79 1.54
N ARG A 45 3.70 -10.59 2.01
CA ARG A 45 2.99 -9.84 3.06
C ARG A 45 1.91 -8.92 2.51
N THR A 46 1.33 -9.27 1.37
CA THR A 46 0.29 -8.48 0.69
C THR A 46 -0.94 -8.25 1.58
N ARG A 47 -1.33 -9.25 2.39
CA ARG A 47 -2.45 -9.12 3.32
C ARG A 47 -2.24 -8.00 4.34
N GLU A 48 -1.03 -7.87 4.89
CA GLU A 48 -0.73 -6.83 5.88
C GLU A 48 -0.78 -5.43 5.27
N VAL A 49 -0.36 -5.28 4.00
CA VAL A 49 -0.50 -4.02 3.26
C VAL A 49 -1.98 -3.65 3.10
N LEU A 50 -2.84 -4.63 2.78
CA LEU A 50 -4.28 -4.41 2.65
C LEU A 50 -4.92 -4.04 4.00
N GLU A 51 -4.55 -4.71 5.09
CA GLU A 51 -5.03 -4.38 6.44
C GLU A 51 -4.57 -2.98 6.90
N TYR A 52 -3.33 -2.59 6.59
CA TYR A 52 -2.86 -1.23 6.85
C TYR A 52 -3.68 -0.20 6.07
N LEU A 53 -3.94 -0.45 4.79
CA LEU A 53 -4.74 0.45 3.95
C LEU A 53 -6.18 0.57 4.47
N ASP A 54 -6.77 -0.52 4.95
CA ASP A 54 -8.09 -0.53 5.58
C ASP A 54 -8.11 0.29 6.89
N ALA A 55 -7.10 0.13 7.74
CA ALA A 55 -6.96 0.90 8.98
C ALA A 55 -6.77 2.40 8.74
N VAL A 56 -6.02 2.77 7.69
CA VAL A 56 -5.85 4.17 7.26
C VAL A 56 -7.19 4.74 6.77
N ASP A 57 -7.96 3.98 6.00
CA ASP A 57 -9.29 4.40 5.52
C ASP A 57 -10.30 4.59 6.65
N ALA A 58 -10.26 3.69 7.64
CA ALA A 58 -11.06 3.78 8.85
C ALA A 58 -10.65 4.97 9.75
N GLY A 59 -9.59 5.72 9.40
CA GLY A 59 -9.08 6.86 10.15
C GLY A 59 -8.36 6.49 11.44
N VAL A 60 -7.93 5.23 11.57
CA VAL A 60 -7.26 4.70 12.77
C VAL A 60 -5.78 5.07 12.82
N TYR A 61 -5.16 5.33 11.66
CA TYR A 61 -3.82 5.88 11.53
C TYR A 61 -3.90 7.32 10.98
N ALA A 62 -3.73 8.31 11.86
CA ALA A 62 -3.60 9.74 11.53
C ALA A 62 -2.41 10.34 12.28
#